data_AF-A0A4Q7E2L0-F1
#
_entry.id   AF-A0A4Q7E2L0-F1
#
_cell.length_a   1.000
_cell.length_b   1.000
_cell.length_c   1.000
_cell.angle_alpha   90.00
_cell.angle_beta   90.00
_cell.angle_gamma   90.00
#
_symmetry.space_group_name_H-M   'P 1'
#
loop_
_entity.id
_entity.type
_entity.pdbx_description
1 polymer ?
#
loop_
_entity_poly.entity_id
_entity_poly.type
_entity_poly.pdbx_seq_one_letter_code
_entity_poly.pdbx_strand_id
1 'polypeptide(L)'
;MAHLLLAQTNDHIPLKPHHRFGRAHGEVDTQVFGIEISRHHAVIIWTGELWALRDTSKNGVFVNRVKISPDVDTVLSLGDVITFSDLHPHSFIVSSLNPPG
;
A
#
# COMPACT_ATOMS: atom_id res chain seq x y z
N MET A 1 3.70 -10.87 -11.75
CA MET A 1 2.71 -10.18 -10.91
C MET A 1 3.40 -9.64 -9.66
N ALA A 2 3.27 -8.34 -9.41
CA ALA A 2 3.73 -7.72 -8.17
C ALA A 2 2.86 -8.14 -6.98
N HIS A 3 3.44 -8.14 -5.79
CA HIS A 3 2.69 -8.45 -4.56
C HIS A 3 3.42 -7.88 -3.33
N LEU A 4 2.65 -7.64 -2.28
CA LEU A 4 3.15 -7.32 -0.95
C LEU A 4 3.13 -8.57 -0.07
N LEU A 5 4.00 -8.61 0.94
CA LEU A 5 3.97 -9.58 2.02
C LEU A 5 3.45 -8.90 3.28
N LEU A 6 2.37 -9.43 3.88
CA LEU A 6 1.90 -9.00 5.20
C LEU A 6 2.83 -9.59 6.27
N ALA A 7 3.64 -8.75 6.91
CA ALA A 7 4.73 -9.20 7.79
C ALA A 7 4.26 -10.07 8.96
N GLN A 8 3.03 -9.85 9.44
CA GLN A 8 2.48 -10.52 10.61
C GLN A 8 2.00 -11.95 10.34
N THR A 9 1.55 -12.23 9.11
CA THR A 9 0.94 -13.52 8.75
C THR A 9 1.70 -14.27 7.66
N ASN A 10 2.65 -13.60 7.02
CA ASN A 10 3.35 -14.08 5.82
C ASN A 10 2.40 -14.29 4.62
N ASP A 11 1.24 -13.63 4.63
CA ASP A 11 0.30 -13.67 3.50
C ASP A 11 0.80 -12.80 2.35
N HIS A 12 0.65 -13.30 1.13
CA HIS A 12 0.99 -12.57 -0.08
C HIS A 12 -0.26 -11.87 -0.64
N ILE A 13 -0.18 -10.55 -0.81
CA ILE A 13 -1.25 -9.70 -1.33
C ILE A 13 -0.89 -9.32 -2.77
N PRO A 14 -1.49 -9.98 -3.77
CA PRO A 14 -1.23 -9.66 -5.18
C PRO A 14 -1.73 -8.26 -5.52
N LEU A 15 -0.91 -7.51 -6.26
CA LEU A 15 -1.24 -6.17 -6.71
C LEU A 15 -1.90 -6.22 -8.09
N LYS A 16 -2.97 -5.43 -8.23
CA LYS A 16 -3.56 -5.08 -9.52
C LYS A 16 -2.80 -3.87 -10.08
N PRO A 17 -2.85 -3.58 -11.39
CA PRO A 17 -2.21 -2.39 -11.97
C PRO A 17 -2.65 -1.08 -11.30
N HIS A 18 -3.88 -1.02 -10.79
CA HIS A 18 -4.38 0.06 -9.96
C HIS A 18 -5.03 -0.56 -8.71
N HIS A 19 -4.28 -0.70 -7.63
CA HIS A 19 -4.68 -1.42 -6.44
C HIS A 19 -4.97 -0.46 -5.28
N ARG A 20 -6.21 -0.44 -4.80
CA ARG A 20 -6.67 0.44 -3.73
C ARG A 20 -6.61 -0.25 -2.38
N PHE A 21 -6.16 0.49 -1.37
CA PHE A 21 -6.16 0.11 0.03
C PHE A 21 -7.10 1.01 0.82
N GLY A 22 -7.82 0.46 1.79
CA GLY A 22 -8.62 1.26 2.71
C GLY A 22 -9.64 0.43 3.48
N ARG A 23 -10.45 1.09 4.29
CA ARG A 23 -11.40 0.41 5.18
C ARG A 23 -12.71 -0.01 4.49
N ALA A 24 -13.08 0.63 3.37
CA ALA A 24 -14.39 0.44 2.75
C ALA A 24 -14.49 -0.89 1.98
N HIS A 25 -15.08 -1.90 2.63
CA HIS A 25 -15.34 -3.21 2.03
C HIS A 25 -16.08 -3.09 0.69
N GLY A 26 -15.60 -3.80 -0.34
CA GLY A 26 -16.19 -3.80 -1.68
C GLY A 26 -15.85 -2.57 -2.55
N GLU A 27 -15.19 -1.56 -2.00
CA GLU A 27 -14.78 -0.35 -2.75
C GLU A 27 -13.25 -0.25 -2.94
N VAL A 28 -12.50 -1.15 -2.29
CA VAL A 28 -11.05 -1.26 -2.36
C VAL A 28 -10.64 -2.69 -2.71
N ASP A 29 -9.42 -2.86 -3.21
CA ASP A 29 -8.90 -4.17 -3.60
C ASP A 29 -8.35 -4.94 -2.40
N THR A 30 -7.66 -4.25 -1.49
CA THR A 30 -7.26 -4.80 -0.19
C THR A 30 -7.91 -4.00 0.93
N GLN A 31 -8.76 -4.67 1.70
CA GLN A 31 -9.34 -4.07 2.89
C GLN A 31 -8.30 -4.05 4.02
N VAL A 32 -8.09 -2.87 4.59
CA VAL A 32 -7.26 -2.66 5.78
C VAL A 32 -8.16 -2.21 6.91
N PHE A 33 -8.25 -3.03 7.97
CA PHE A 33 -9.12 -2.76 9.11
C PHE A 33 -8.44 -1.82 10.11
N GLY A 34 -9.18 -0.85 10.64
CA GLY A 34 -8.68 0.08 11.65
C GLY A 34 -9.45 1.40 11.62
N ILE A 35 -9.71 2.00 12.78
CA ILE A 35 -10.41 3.29 12.85
C ILE A 35 -9.57 4.42 12.26
N GLU A 36 -8.25 4.28 12.35
CA GLU A 36 -7.22 5.14 11.77
C GLU A 36 -7.16 5.03 10.24
N ILE A 37 -7.79 4.02 9.65
CA ILE A 37 -7.77 3.77 8.21
C ILE A 37 -8.94 4.50 7.54
N SER A 38 -8.62 5.45 6.64
CA SER A 38 -9.58 6.05 5.71
C SER A 38 -10.30 5.01 4.85
N ARG A 39 -11.52 5.34 4.39
CA ARG A 39 -12.30 4.48 3.49
C ARG A 39 -11.52 4.13 2.22
N HIS A 40 -10.91 5.14 1.59
CA HIS A 40 -9.87 5.01 0.58
C HIS A 40 -8.63 5.67 1.16
N HIS A 41 -7.59 4.87 1.41
CA HIS A 41 -6.45 5.28 2.20
C HIS A 41 -5.23 5.53 1.32
N ALA A 42 -4.95 4.59 0.42
CA ALA A 42 -3.83 4.68 -0.47
C ALA A 42 -4.11 3.92 -1.75
N VAL A 43 -3.29 4.17 -2.75
CA VAL A 43 -3.30 3.40 -3.99
C VAL A 43 -1.88 3.06 -4.38
N ILE A 44 -1.68 1.83 -4.85
CA ILE A 44 -0.46 1.42 -5.56
C ILE A 44 -0.82 1.28 -7.03
N ILE A 45 -0.07 1.97 -7.90
CA ILE A 45 -0.35 2.05 -9.34
C ILE A 45 0.91 1.67 -10.13
N TRP A 46 0.73 0.87 -11.17
CA TRP A 46 1.71 0.67 -12.22
C TRP A 46 1.63 1.83 -13.23
N THR A 47 2.72 2.57 -13.37
CA THR A 47 2.81 3.76 -14.23
C THR A 47 3.09 3.45 -15.70
N GLY A 48 3.34 2.18 -16.03
CA GLY A 48 3.88 1.76 -17.33
C GLY A 48 5.34 1.30 -17.22
N GLU A 49 6.09 1.84 -16.25
CA GLU A 49 7.52 1.54 -16.04
C GLU A 49 7.84 1.10 -14.61
N LEU A 50 7.15 1.70 -13.64
CA LEU A 50 7.38 1.47 -12.21
C LEU A 50 6.09 1.40 -11.41
N TRP A 51 6.17 0.79 -10.24
CA TRP A 51 5.11 0.82 -9.24
C TRP A 51 5.28 2.04 -8.32
N ALA A 52 4.22 2.80 -8.14
CA ALA A 52 4.18 3.97 -7.26
C ALA A 52 3.07 3.83 -6.23
N LEU A 53 3.35 4.27 -5.00
CA LEU A 53 2.41 4.39 -3.88
C LEU A 53 2.01 5.85 -3.71
N ARG A 54 0.71 6.10 -3.57
CA ARG A 54 0.15 7.42 -3.27
C ARG A 54 -0.74 7.35 -2.05
N ASP A 55 -0.49 8.27 -1.12
CA ASP A 55 -1.31 8.49 0.08
C ASP A 55 -2.47 9.42 -0.23
N THR A 56 -3.70 9.00 0.05
CA THR A 56 -4.92 9.83 -0.05
C THR A 56 -5.69 9.85 1.28
N SER A 57 -5.00 9.56 2.37
CA SER A 57 -5.59 9.32 3.68
C SER A 57 -5.61 10.55 4.57
N LYS A 58 -6.25 10.42 5.74
CA LYS A 58 -6.24 11.45 6.77
C LYS A 58 -5.03 11.34 7.72
N ASN A 59 -4.60 10.11 8.02
CA ASN A 59 -3.59 9.85 9.06
C ASN A 59 -2.18 9.63 8.49
N GLY A 60 -2.07 9.38 7.19
CA GLY A 60 -0.82 9.29 6.48
C GLY A 60 -0.40 7.85 6.19
N VAL A 61 0.40 7.72 5.14
CA VAL A 61 1.12 6.49 4.81
C VAL A 61 2.60 6.68 5.07
N PHE A 62 3.26 5.61 5.50
CA PHE A 62 4.68 5.62 5.82
C PHE A 62 5.40 4.56 5.01
N VAL A 63 6.55 4.91 4.45
CA VAL A 63 7.48 3.98 3.81
C VAL A 63 8.77 4.00 4.62
N ASN A 64 9.21 2.83 5.08
CA ASN A 64 10.40 2.67 5.92
C ASN A 64 10.37 3.59 7.16
N ARG A 65 9.19 3.72 7.79
CA ARG A 65 8.88 4.60 8.94
C ARG A 65 8.93 6.11 8.65
N VAL A 66 9.11 6.51 7.40
CA VAL A 66 9.06 7.93 6.99
C VAL A 66 7.71 8.20 6.36
N LYS A 67 6.99 9.22 6.86
CA LYS A 67 5.71 9.64 6.30
C LYS A 67 5.92 10.19 4.89
N ILE A 68 5.20 9.65 3.91
CA ILE A 68 5.26 10.15 2.53
C ILE A 68 4.37 11.37 2.37
N SER A 69 4.61 12.17 1.32
CA SER A 69 3.76 13.33 1.04
C SER A 69 2.41 12.88 0.50
N PRO A 70 1.28 13.41 1.01
CA PRO A 70 -0.04 13.10 0.48
C PRO A 70 -0.17 13.56 -0.96
N ASP A 71 -0.95 12.82 -1.76
CA ASP A 71 -1.26 13.08 -3.17
C ASP A 71 -0.03 13.15 -4.11
N VAL A 72 1.15 12.71 -3.65
CA VAL A 72 2.38 12.62 -4.43
C VAL A 72 2.77 11.15 -4.60
N ASP A 73 3.16 10.78 -5.82
CA ASP A 73 3.64 9.43 -6.11
C ASP A 73 5.02 9.19 -5.49
N THR A 74 5.09 8.14 -4.67
CA THR A 74 6.34 7.61 -4.11
C THR A 74 6.68 6.31 -4.83
N VAL A 75 7.79 6.28 -5.56
CA VAL A 75 8.26 5.06 -6.25
C VAL A 75 8.60 3.98 -5.22
N LEU A 76 8.10 2.77 -5.43
CA LEU A 76 8.36 1.62 -4.56
C LEU A 76 9.64 0.91 -4.97
N SER A 77 10.39 0.44 -3.97
CA SER A 77 11.55 -0.44 -4.11
C SER A 77 11.31 -1.79 -3.43
N LEU A 78 11.99 -2.84 -3.91
CA LEU A 78 11.95 -4.15 -3.24
C LEU A 78 12.47 -4.01 -1.81
N GLY A 79 11.73 -4.60 -0.86
CA GLY A 79 12.03 -4.56 0.56
C GLY A 79 11.46 -3.35 1.30
N ASP A 80 10.85 -2.37 0.61
CA ASP A 80 10.17 -1.26 1.28
C ASP A 80 9.09 -1.76 2.23
N VAL A 81 9.05 -1.18 3.42
CA VAL A 81 8.07 -1.49 4.46
C VAL A 81 7.03 -0.38 4.51
N ILE A 82 5.79 -0.70 4.16
CA ILE A 82 4.66 0.22 4.12
C ILE A 82 3.81 0.05 5.38
N THR A 83 3.43 1.15 6.03
CA THR A 83 2.35 1.17 7.02
C THR A 83 1.30 2.23 6.67
N PHE A 84 0.02 1.89 6.82
CA PHE A 84 -1.12 2.77 6.50
C PHE A 84 -1.55 3.66 7.67
N SER A 85 -0.69 3.81 8.68
CA SER A 85 -0.78 4.75 9.80
C SER A 85 0.40 4.44 10.72
N ASP A 86 0.85 5.40 11.52
CA ASP A 86 1.78 5.18 12.62
C ASP A 86 1.16 4.38 13.77
N LEU A 87 -0.17 4.37 13.86
CA LEU A 87 -0.95 3.60 14.84
C LEU A 87 -1.37 2.21 14.33
N HIS A 88 -1.18 1.90 13.05
CA HIS A 88 -1.63 0.63 12.49
C HIS A 88 -0.64 -0.50 12.85
N PRO A 89 -1.09 -1.65 13.39
CA PRO A 89 -0.19 -2.70 13.86
C PRO A 89 0.46 -3.50 12.73
N HIS A 90 -0.06 -3.40 11.50
CA HIS A 90 0.41 -4.20 10.39
C HIS A 90 1.38 -3.45 9.47
N SER A 91 2.32 -4.21 8.91
CA SER A 91 3.30 -3.71 7.96
C SER A 91 3.32 -4.59 6.73
N PHE A 92 3.43 -3.95 5.57
CA PHE A 92 3.36 -4.58 4.26
C PHE A 92 4.70 -4.40 3.58
N ILE A 93 5.36 -5.51 3.24
CA ILE A 93 6.70 -5.50 2.64
C ILE A 93 6.56 -5.67 1.14
N VAL A 94 7.22 -4.82 0.36
CA VAL A 94 7.27 -4.97 -1.10
C VAL A 94 8.16 -6.17 -1.45
N SER A 95 7.56 -7.32 -1.73
CA SER A 95 8.29 -8.57 -2.00
C SER A 95 8.42 -8.89 -3.49
N SER A 96 7.62 -8.26 -4.36
CA SER A 96 7.79 -8.33 -5.81
C SER A 96 7.25 -7.08 -6.51
N LEU A 97 8.00 -6.60 -7.50
CA LEU A 97 7.66 -5.45 -8.35
C LEU A 97 7.56 -5.82 -9.84
N ASN A 98 7.32 -7.11 -10.14
CA ASN A 98 7.15 -7.54 -11.52
C ASN A 98 6.03 -6.74 -12.22
N PRO A 99 6.20 -6.35 -13.48
CA PRO A 99 5.14 -5.70 -14.25
C PRO A 99 3.83 -6.53 -14.23
N PRO A 100 2.67 -5.87 -14.43
CA PRO A 100 1.46 -6.59 -14.80
C PRO A 100 1.69 -7.47 -16.03
N GLY A 101 1.15 -8.69 -16.00
CA GLY A 101 1.16 -9.60 -17.15
C GLY A 101 -0.02 -9.36 -18.06
#